data_AF-R5J211-F1
#
_entry.id   AF-R5J211-F1
#
_cell.length_a   1.000
_cell.length_b   1.000
_cell.length_c   1.000
_cell.angle_alpha   90.00
_cell.angle_beta   90.00
_cell.angle_gamma   90.00
#
_symmetry.space_group_name_H-M   'P 1'
#
loop_
_entity.id
_entity.type
_entity.pdbx_description
1 polymer ?
#
loop_
_entity_poly.entity_id
_entity_poly.type
_entity_poly.pdbx_seq_one_letter_code
_entity_poly.pdbx_strand_id
1 'polypeptide(L)' 'MMDNNLKRCREELEMTQTELGYVFGVQKATMSNWENGYSVMPLKKLVKFSNLYGFSLDFILRLDKNNKNYSIK' A
#
# COMPACT_ATOMS: atom_id res chain seq x y z
N MET A 1 15.24 0.77 -9.55
CA MET A 1 14.18 0.62 -8.55
C MET A 1 13.08 1.59 -8.91
N MET A 2 11.89 1.07 -9.24
CA MET A 2 10.73 1.90 -9.51
C MET A 2 10.25 2.49 -8.18
N ASP A 3 10.03 3.79 -8.15
CA ASP A 3 9.48 4.47 -6.98
C ASP A 3 7.99 4.11 -6.86
N ASN A 4 7.56 3.52 -5.74
CA ASN A 4 6.20 3.00 -5.54
C ASN A 4 5.65 3.50 -4.20
N ASN A 5 4.53 4.22 -4.23
CA ASN A 5 3.96 4.80 -3.02
C ASN A 5 3.41 3.75 -2.05
N LEU A 6 3.06 2.54 -2.50
CA LEU A 6 2.72 1.43 -1.58
C LEU A 6 3.92 1.03 -0.72
N LYS A 7 5.10 0.92 -1.34
CA LYS A 7 6.36 0.64 -0.63
C LYS A 7 6.65 1.74 0.39
N ARG A 8 6.52 2.99 -0.04
CA ARG A 8 6.72 4.16 0.82
C ARG A 8 5.75 4.18 2.00
N CYS A 9 4.45 3.95 1.77
CA CYS A 9 3.47 3.87 2.86
C CYS A 9 3.81 2.77 3.85
N ARG A 10 4.25 1.59 3.38
CA ARG A 10 4.71 0.50 4.25
C ARG A 10 5.91 0.91 5.10
N GLU A 11 6.88 1.60 4.51
CA GLU A 11 8.09 2.06 5.19
C GLU A 11 7.79 3.17 6.20
N GLU A 12 6.83 4.06 5.91
CA GLU A 12 6.30 5.05 6.87
C GLU A 12 5.62 4.40 8.09
N LEU A 13 5.13 3.16 7.96
CA LEU A 13 4.59 2.35 9.06
C LEU A 13 5.65 1.50 9.77
N GLU A 14 6.93 1.58 9.37
CA GLU A 14 8.03 0.76 9.89
C GLU A 14 7.81 -0.76 9.73
N MET A 15 6.99 -1.18 8.76
CA MET A 15 6.67 -2.59 8.54
C MET A 15 7.59 -3.22 7.49
N THR A 16 7.98 -4.47 7.69
CA THR A 16 8.59 -5.31 6.66
C THR A 16 7.56 -5.81 5.65
N GLN A 17 8.01 -6.23 4.46
CA GLN A 17 7.14 -6.86 3.47
C GLN A 17 6.46 -8.14 4.00
N THR A 18 7.11 -8.84 4.92
CA THR A 18 6.57 -10.04 5.55
C THR A 18 5.41 -9.69 6.49
N GLU A 19 5.59 -8.68 7.35
CA GLU A 19 4.53 -8.21 8.28
C GLU A 19 3.32 -7.68 7.54
N LEU A 20 3.52 -6.86 6.51
CA LEU A 20 2.41 -6.37 5.70
C LEU A 20 1.73 -7.52 4.93
N GLY A 21 2.52 -8.49 4.47
CA GLY A 21 2.02 -9.72 3.86
C GLY A 21 1.07 -10.48 4.78
N TYR A 22 1.40 -10.64 6.07
CA TYR A 22 0.53 -11.27 7.06
C TYR A 22 -0.81 -10.55 7.21
N VAL A 23 -0.83 -9.21 7.25
CA VAL A 23 -2.07 -8.41 7.35
C VAL A 23 -3.01 -8.65 6.16
N PHE A 24 -2.44 -8.91 4.99
CA PHE A 24 -3.18 -9.21 3.77
C PHE A 24 -3.35 -10.70 3.49
N GLY A 25 -2.81 -11.60 4.31
CA GLY A 25 -2.83 -13.04 4.06
C GLY A 25 -2.14 -13.41 2.75
N VAL A 26 -1.02 -12.77 2.44
CA VAL A 26 -0.20 -13.03 1.25
C VAL A 26 1.26 -13.26 1.64
N GLN A 27 2.01 -13.93 0.76
CA GLN A 27 3.43 -14.15 0.97
C GLN A 27 4.23 -12.86 0.76
N LYS A 28 5.42 -12.78 1.37
CA LYS A 28 6.40 -11.70 1.14
C LYS A 28 6.65 -11.45 -0.36
N ALA A 29 6.74 -12.52 -1.15
CA ALA A 29 6.95 -12.43 -2.60
C ALA A 29 5.81 -11.68 -3.30
N THR A 30 4.55 -11.90 -2.89
CA THR A 30 3.39 -11.18 -3.42
C THR A 30 3.49 -9.68 -3.10
N MET A 31 3.85 -9.32 -1.87
CA MET A 31 4.07 -7.92 -1.49
C MET A 31 5.20 -7.28 -2.32
N SER A 32 6.32 -7.99 -2.49
CA SER A 32 7.42 -7.53 -3.33
C SER A 32 6.98 -7.33 -4.79
N ASN A 33 6.16 -8.23 -5.33
CA ASN A 33 5.64 -8.08 -6.69
C ASN A 33 4.75 -6.84 -6.84
N TRP A 34 3.91 -6.54 -5.86
CA TRP A 34 3.10 -5.32 -5.84
C TRP A 34 3.96 -4.06 -5.75
N GLU A 35 4.97 -4.06 -4.89
CA GLU A 35 5.86 -2.91 -4.69
C GLU A 35 6.77 -2.64 -5.89
N ASN A 36 7.14 -3.67 -6.64
CA ASN A 36 7.98 -3.54 -7.83
C ASN A 36 7.18 -3.41 -9.14
N GLY A 37 5.85 -3.52 -9.09
CA GLY A 37 4.98 -3.43 -10.27
C GLY A 37 4.93 -4.68 -11.14
N TYR A 38 5.44 -5.83 -10.66
CA TYR A 38 5.31 -7.12 -11.34
C TYR A 38 3.88 -7.66 -11.31
N SER A 39 3.09 -7.26 -10.33
CA SER A 39 1.65 -7.50 -10.28
C SER A 39 0.92 -6.37 -9.57
N VAL A 40 -0.39 -6.28 -9.75
CA VAL A 40 -1.22 -5.21 -9.16
C VAL A 40 -1.88 -5.71 -7.88
N MET A 41 -1.90 -4.89 -6.84
CA MET A 41 -2.68 -5.16 -5.64
C MET A 41 -4.19 -5.12 -5.98
N PRO A 42 -4.96 -6.16 -5.64
CA PRO A 42 -6.41 -6.15 -5.84
C PRO A 42 -7.08 -4.96 -5.14
N LEU A 43 -8.05 -4.30 -5.80
CA LEU A 43 -8.73 -3.11 -5.29
C LEU A 43 -9.27 -3.29 -3.86
N LYS A 44 -9.85 -4.45 -3.53
CA LYS A 44 -10.34 -4.75 -2.17
C LYS A 44 -9.25 -4.69 -1.10
N LYS A 45 -8.02 -5.14 -1.41
CA LYS A 45 -6.88 -5.06 -0.49
C LYS A 45 -6.34 -3.64 -0.40
N LEU A 46 -6.36 -2.90 -1.51
CA LEU A 46 -5.97 -1.50 -1.55
C LEU A 46 -6.89 -0.62 -0.69
N VAL A 47 -8.21 -0.79 -0.81
CA VAL A 47 -9.20 -0.12 0.05
C VAL A 47 -9.00 -0.50 1.51
N LYS A 48 -8.74 -1.78 1.80
CA LYS A 48 -8.41 -2.23 3.16
C LYS A 48 -7.15 -1.54 3.69
N PHE A 49 -6.08 -1.45 2.89
CA PHE A 49 -4.84 -0.77 3.27
C PHE A 49 -5.09 0.71 3.60
N SER A 50 -5.82 1.40 2.72
CA SER A 50 -6.23 2.79 2.91
C SER A 50 -6.97 2.99 4.24
N ASN A 51 -7.99 2.17 4.51
CA ASN A 51 -8.79 2.28 5.73
C ASN A 51 -8.03 1.90 7.01
N LEU A 52 -7.12 0.93 6.95
CA LEU A 52 -6.36 0.48 8.13
C LEU A 52 -5.33 1.50 8.59
N TYR A 53 -4.69 2.20 7.64
CA TYR A 53 -3.50 3.01 7.91
C TYR A 53 -3.68 4.49 7.62
N GLY A 54 -4.86 4.93 7.17
CA GLY A 54 -5.15 6.35 6.96
C GLY A 54 -4.39 6.96 5.77
N PHE A 55 -4.13 6.15 4.74
CA PHE A 55 -3.57 6.62 3.47
C PHE A 55 -4.68 6.79 2.44
N SER A 56 -4.67 7.87 1.68
CA SER A 56 -5.62 8.06 0.58
C SER A 56 -5.27 7.14 -0.59
N LEU A 57 -6.30 6.66 -1.31
CA LEU A 57 -6.09 5.87 -2.52
C LEU A 57 -5.29 6.65 -3.57
N ASP A 58 -5.57 7.95 -3.73
CA ASP A 58 -4.85 8.82 -4.65
C ASP A 58 -3.36 8.88 -4.32
N PHE A 59 -3.02 8.93 -3.03
CA PHE A 59 -1.64 8.94 -2.58
C PHE A 59 -0.97 7.59 -2.85
N ILE A 60 -1.62 6.46 -2.49
CA ILE A 60 -1.03 5.13 -2.71
C ILE A 60 -0.82 4.85 -4.21
N LEU A 61 -1.72 5.33 -5.07
CA LEU A 61 -1.67 5.17 -6.52
C LEU A 61 -0.87 6.26 -7.26
N ARG A 62 -0.27 7.21 -6.53
CA ARG A 62 0.48 8.36 -7.06
C ARG A 62 -0.34 9.30 -7.96
N LEU A 63 -1.67 9.31 -7.80
CA LEU A 63 -2.57 10.26 -8.46
C LEU A 63 -2.52 11.64 -7.80
N ASP A 64 -2.16 11.70 -6.51
CA ASP A 64 -1.84 12.95 -5.79
C ASP A 64 -0.48 12.79 -5.06
N LYS A 65 0.24 13.90 -4.93
CA LYS A 65 1.50 13.96 -4.17
C LYS A 65 1.25 14.03 -2.66
N ASN A 66 0.11 14.56 -2.26
CA ASN A 66 -0.24 14.77 -0.86
C ASN A 66 -1.16 13.65 -0.37
N ASN A 67 -0.83 13.09 0.81
CA ASN A 67 -1.73 12.17 1.50
C ASN A 67 -2.92 12.94 2.09
N LYS A 68 -3.93 13.19 1.27
CA LYS A 68 -5.20 13.81 1.69
C LYS A 68 -6.09 12.76 2.33
N ASN A 69 -6.22 12.79 3.65
CA ASN A 69 -7.22 11.96 4.32
C ASN A 69 -8.63 12.46 3.96
N TYR A 70 -9.29 11.77 3.04
CA TYR A 70 -10.73 11.86 2.89
C TYR A 70 -11.35 11.02 4.00
N SER A 71 -11.34 11.55 5.23
CA SER A 71 -12.15 10.97 6.29
C SER A 71 -13.60 10.96 5.80
N ILE A 72 -14.12 9.77 5.47
CA ILE A 72 -15.56 9.59 5.32
C ILE A 72 -16.10 9.73 6.75
N LYS A 73 -16.67 10.90 7.04
CA LYS A 73 -17.46 11.13 8.26
C LYS A 73 -18.65 10.19 8.29
#